data_AF-A0A7X6MB84-F1
#
_entry.id   AF-A0A7X6MB84-F1
#
_cell.length_a   1.000
_cell.length_b   1.000
_cell.length_c   1.000
_cell.angle_alpha   90.00
_cell.angle_beta   90.00
_cell.angle_gamma   90.00
#
_symmetry.space_group_name_H-M   'P 1'
#
loop_
_entity.id
_entity.type
_entity.pdbx_description
1 polymer ?
#
loop_
_entity_poly.entity_id
_entity_poly.type
_entity_poly.pdbx_seq_one_letter_code
_entity_poly.pdbx_strand_id
1 'polypeptide(L)'
;MDLYFVHIPATDTGPDQTHELLALACDEQGRPGAGVVMTMTAVAARRIAEKQIGAIRWHQAGEVSEIYVAPTMRRQGVATALWNTARNLHIMTTGRPLRISGRRTVLGDLLAQRVCDPSPPLDELVLPMTPRAEAEGAEQHQLAPDDIDAALNRYRYLGVPVRLLRAYCAPTAEQAWIQRSRARRR
;
A
#
# COMPACT_ATOMS: atom_id res chain seq x y z
N MET A 1 -7.35 -16.52 4.19
CA MET A 1 -8.38 -15.55 4.55
C MET A 1 -9.09 -15.15 3.28
N ASP A 2 -10.41 -15.17 3.31
CA ASP A 2 -11.23 -14.75 2.18
C ASP A 2 -11.52 -13.26 2.26
N LEU A 3 -11.44 -12.60 1.10
CA LEU A 3 -11.61 -11.16 0.94
C LEU A 3 -12.73 -10.87 -0.03
N TYR A 4 -13.51 -9.84 0.24
CA TYR A 4 -14.29 -9.16 -0.78
C TYR A 4 -13.80 -7.72 -0.91
N PHE A 5 -14.14 -7.10 -2.04
CA PHE A 5 -13.67 -5.77 -2.38
C PHE A 5 -14.82 -4.81 -2.58
N VAL A 6 -14.60 -3.56 -2.20
CA VAL A 6 -15.52 -2.46 -2.48
C VAL A 6 -14.80 -1.43 -3.33
N HIS A 7 -15.25 -1.26 -4.57
CA HIS A 7 -14.77 -0.26 -5.51
C HIS A 7 -15.60 1.01 -5.38
N ILE A 8 -14.92 2.10 -5.05
CA ILE A 8 -15.44 3.45 -5.05
C ILE A 8 -14.89 4.13 -6.31
N PRO A 9 -15.70 4.31 -7.36
CA PRO A 9 -15.22 4.94 -8.59
C PRO A 9 -14.98 6.43 -8.36
N ALA A 10 -14.05 7.00 -9.13
CA ALA A 10 -13.97 8.45 -9.29
C ALA A 10 -15.33 8.99 -9.79
N THR A 11 -15.90 9.98 -9.10
CA THR A 11 -17.25 10.49 -9.39
C THR A 11 -17.29 11.86 -10.05
N ASP A 12 -16.17 12.59 -10.09
CA ASP A 12 -16.10 13.94 -10.64
C ASP A 12 -15.20 13.99 -11.89
N THR A 13 -15.18 15.13 -12.58
CA THR A 13 -14.29 15.39 -13.73
C THR A 13 -13.13 16.28 -13.31
N GLY A 14 -11.94 15.71 -13.07
CA GLY A 14 -10.75 16.48 -12.68
C GLY A 14 -9.46 15.64 -12.61
N PRO A 15 -8.28 16.27 -12.62
CA PRO A 15 -7.00 15.56 -12.62
C PRO A 15 -6.71 14.81 -11.31
N ASP A 16 -7.28 15.26 -10.19
CA ASP A 16 -7.08 14.67 -8.86
C ASP A 16 -8.10 13.56 -8.54
N GLN A 17 -8.85 13.10 -9.54
CA GLN A 17 -9.86 12.07 -9.36
C GLN A 17 -9.21 10.72 -9.11
N THR A 18 -9.58 10.12 -7.97
CA THR A 18 -9.06 8.83 -7.54
C THR A 18 -10.18 7.81 -7.45
N HIS A 19 -9.89 6.62 -7.94
CA HIS A 19 -10.62 5.43 -7.57
C HIS A 19 -10.03 4.89 -6.27
N GLU A 20 -10.87 4.29 -5.45
CA GLU A 20 -10.47 3.61 -4.23
C GLU A 20 -11.04 2.20 -4.23
N LEU A 21 -10.23 1.22 -3.87
CA LEU A 21 -10.66 -0.16 -3.69
C LEU A 21 -10.30 -0.60 -2.29
N LEU A 22 -11.31 -0.95 -1.51
CA LEU A 22 -11.17 -1.42 -0.14
C LEU A 22 -11.17 -2.94 -0.11
N ALA A 23 -10.29 -3.54 0.68
CA ALA A 23 -10.33 -4.96 1.02
C ALA A 23 -10.97 -5.13 2.39
N LEU A 24 -11.94 -6.04 2.47
CA LEU A 24 -12.65 -6.39 3.70
C LEU A 24 -12.63 -7.91 3.85
N ALA A 25 -12.55 -8.39 5.10
CA ALA A 25 -12.66 -9.81 5.39
C ALA A 25 -14.09 -10.30 5.14
N CYS A 26 -14.23 -11.47 4.53
CA CYS A 26 -15.49 -12.21 4.52
C CYS A 26 -15.85 -12.63 5.95
N ASP A 27 -17.14 -12.56 6.30
CA ASP A 27 -17.66 -13.15 7.54
C ASP A 27 -18.79 -14.13 7.22
N GLU A 28 -19.07 -15.04 8.15
CA GLU A 28 -20.08 -16.11 7.96
C GLU A 28 -21.52 -15.55 7.98
N GLN A 29 -21.70 -14.25 8.24
CA GLN A 29 -22.99 -13.61 8.54
C GLN A 29 -23.58 -12.79 7.37
N GLY A 30 -23.16 -13.05 6.13
CA GLY A 30 -23.86 -12.53 4.92
C GLY A 30 -23.14 -11.44 4.14
N ARG A 31 -21.82 -11.28 4.29
CA ARG A 31 -20.99 -10.49 3.36
C ARG A 31 -20.71 -11.25 2.06
N PRO A 32 -20.36 -10.56 0.96
CA PRO A 32 -20.09 -11.21 -0.32
C PRO A 32 -18.99 -12.28 -0.22
N GLY A 33 -19.10 -13.29 -1.08
CA GLY A 33 -18.10 -14.36 -1.17
C GLY A 33 -16.71 -13.86 -1.59
N ALA A 34 -15.72 -14.75 -1.43
CA ALA A 34 -14.32 -14.46 -1.77
C ALA A 34 -14.18 -13.95 -3.22
N GLY A 35 -13.41 -12.89 -3.41
CA GLY A 35 -13.11 -12.29 -4.71
C GLY A 35 -14.21 -11.40 -5.30
N VAL A 36 -15.36 -11.27 -4.65
CA VAL A 36 -16.45 -10.41 -5.13
C VAL A 36 -16.03 -8.94 -5.06
N VAL A 37 -16.28 -8.19 -6.13
CA VAL A 37 -16.11 -6.73 -6.19
C VAL A 37 -17.48 -6.08 -6.21
N MET A 38 -17.76 -5.24 -5.22
CA MET A 38 -18.97 -4.42 -5.16
C MET A 38 -18.65 -2.98 -5.51
N THR A 39 -19.42 -2.37 -6.40
CA THR A 39 -19.30 -0.92 -6.68
C THR A 39 -20.21 -0.14 -5.75
N MET A 40 -19.68 0.87 -5.04
CA MET A 40 -20.44 1.70 -4.09
C MET A 40 -20.11 3.18 -4.27
N THR A 41 -21.03 4.05 -3.85
CA THR A 41 -20.72 5.49 -3.70
C THR A 41 -19.82 5.71 -2.50
N ALA A 42 -19.05 6.80 -2.50
CA ALA A 42 -18.19 7.17 -1.37
C ALA A 42 -18.99 7.30 -0.05
N VAL A 43 -20.22 7.83 -0.11
CA VAL A 43 -21.11 7.97 1.04
C VAL A 43 -21.49 6.60 1.63
N ALA A 44 -21.81 5.62 0.77
CA ALA A 44 -22.16 4.28 1.23
C ALA A 44 -20.95 3.54 1.80
N ALA A 45 -19.79 3.68 1.16
CA ALA A 45 -18.54 3.04 1.58
C ALA A 45 -18.00 3.56 2.92
N ARG A 46 -18.24 4.83 3.27
CA ARG A 46 -17.85 5.39 4.59
C ARG A 46 -18.37 4.57 5.77
N ARG A 47 -19.54 3.93 5.65
CA ARG A 47 -20.14 3.11 6.71
C ARG A 47 -19.36 1.82 7.00
N ILE A 48 -18.49 1.40 6.09
CA ILE A 48 -17.71 0.17 6.20
C ILE A 48 -16.21 0.40 6.14
N ALA A 49 -15.77 1.65 5.90
CA ALA A 49 -14.36 2.01 5.80
C ALA A 49 -13.58 1.68 7.09
N GLU A 50 -14.19 1.83 8.26
CA GLU A 50 -13.57 1.44 9.55
C GLU A 50 -13.30 -0.06 9.67
N LYS A 51 -14.00 -0.89 8.87
CA LYS A 51 -13.83 -2.35 8.83
C LYS A 51 -12.83 -2.79 7.75
N GLN A 52 -12.25 -1.85 7.01
CA GLN A 52 -11.30 -2.18 5.96
C GLN A 52 -10.01 -2.72 6.58
N ILE A 53 -9.44 -3.73 5.94
CA ILE A 53 -8.14 -4.29 6.32
C ILE A 53 -7.04 -3.91 5.33
N GLY A 54 -7.42 -3.25 4.22
CA GLY A 54 -6.51 -2.62 3.29
C GLY A 54 -7.25 -1.78 2.28
N ALA A 55 -6.51 -0.92 1.58
CA ALA A 55 -7.02 -0.04 0.54
C ALA A 55 -5.96 0.19 -0.53
N ILE A 56 -6.39 0.38 -1.77
CA ILE A 56 -5.56 0.89 -2.87
C ILE A 56 -6.27 2.08 -3.53
N ARG A 57 -5.52 3.15 -3.78
CA ARG A 57 -6.01 4.36 -4.43
C ARG A 57 -5.21 4.63 -5.70
N TRP A 58 -5.91 4.95 -6.78
CA TRP A 58 -5.27 5.28 -8.04
C TRP A 58 -5.99 6.39 -8.79
N HIS A 59 -5.23 7.24 -9.46
CA HIS A 59 -5.77 8.29 -10.30
C HIS A 59 -6.43 7.72 -11.55
N GLN A 60 -7.38 8.47 -12.12
CA GLN A 60 -8.03 8.09 -13.38
C GLN A 60 -7.01 7.82 -14.52
N ALA A 61 -5.85 8.50 -14.50
CA ALA A 61 -4.74 8.29 -15.43
C ALA A 61 -3.97 6.96 -15.22
N GLY A 62 -4.36 6.15 -14.23
CA GLY A 62 -3.80 4.83 -13.98
C GLY A 62 -2.53 4.82 -13.15
N GLU A 63 -2.27 5.84 -12.33
CA GLU A 63 -1.15 5.84 -11.36
C GLU A 63 -1.67 5.61 -9.94
N VAL A 64 -1.13 4.59 -9.27
CA VAL A 64 -1.40 4.28 -7.86
C VAL A 64 -0.65 5.25 -6.98
N SER A 65 -1.38 5.99 -6.16
CA SER A 65 -0.83 6.93 -5.18
C SER A 65 -0.63 6.29 -3.80
N GLU A 66 -1.42 5.27 -3.47
CA GLU A 66 -1.38 4.63 -2.15
C GLU A 66 -1.80 3.16 -2.19
N ILE A 67 -1.07 2.32 -1.46
CA ILE A 67 -1.50 0.98 -1.06
C ILE A 67 -1.29 0.86 0.45
N TYR A 68 -2.37 0.67 1.19
CA TYR A 68 -2.37 0.49 2.63
C TYR A 68 -2.90 -0.91 2.99
N VAL A 69 -2.29 -1.53 4.00
CA VAL A 69 -2.79 -2.74 4.64
C VAL A 69 -2.61 -2.56 6.15
N ALA A 70 -3.68 -2.86 6.90
CA ALA A 70 -3.67 -2.86 8.35
C ALA A 70 -2.48 -3.69 8.85
N PRO A 71 -1.66 -3.19 9.80
CA PRO A 71 -0.40 -3.84 10.17
C PRO A 71 -0.51 -5.34 10.47
N THR A 72 -1.49 -5.74 11.28
CA THR A 72 -1.76 -7.14 11.65
C THR A 72 -2.17 -8.05 10.48
N MET A 73 -2.55 -7.46 9.35
CA MET A 73 -3.01 -8.16 8.14
C MET A 73 -1.95 -8.21 7.04
N ARG A 74 -0.77 -7.63 7.28
CA ARG A 74 0.35 -7.68 6.32
C ARG A 74 0.93 -9.08 6.22
N ARG A 75 1.61 -9.35 5.10
CA ARG A 75 2.16 -10.67 4.72
C ARG A 75 1.12 -11.77 4.50
N GLN A 76 -0.18 -11.46 4.54
CA GLN A 76 -1.27 -12.40 4.25
C GLN A 76 -1.82 -12.29 2.81
N GLY A 77 -1.08 -11.66 1.89
CA GLY A 77 -1.49 -11.52 0.48
C GLY A 77 -2.50 -10.41 0.18
N VAL A 78 -2.99 -9.67 1.18
CA VAL A 78 -4.00 -8.59 1.00
C VAL A 78 -3.56 -7.54 -0.03
N ALA A 79 -2.32 -7.04 0.06
CA ALA A 79 -1.80 -6.04 -0.86
C ALA A 79 -1.70 -6.56 -2.31
N THR A 80 -1.32 -7.83 -2.49
CA THR A 80 -1.27 -8.47 -3.81
C THR A 80 -2.68 -8.61 -4.39
N ALA A 81 -3.66 -8.99 -3.57
CA ALA A 81 -5.04 -9.09 -3.98
C ALA A 81 -5.61 -7.72 -4.38
N LEU A 82 -5.38 -6.68 -3.57
CA LEU A 82 -5.73 -5.29 -3.90
C LEU A 82 -5.14 -4.84 -5.24
N TRP A 83 -3.83 -5.05 -5.44
CA TRP A 83 -3.16 -4.69 -6.69
C TRP A 83 -3.76 -5.40 -7.89
N ASN A 84 -3.92 -6.72 -7.83
CA ASN A 84 -4.45 -7.51 -8.96
C ASN A 84 -5.88 -7.09 -9.29
N THR A 85 -6.74 -6.90 -8.29
CA THR A 85 -8.12 -6.47 -8.49
C THR A 85 -8.18 -5.07 -9.09
N ALA A 86 -7.45 -4.09 -8.52
CA ALA A 86 -7.42 -2.73 -9.05
C ALA A 86 -6.86 -2.67 -10.48
N ARG A 87 -5.79 -3.43 -10.76
CA ARG A 87 -5.20 -3.54 -12.11
C ARG A 87 -6.22 -4.06 -13.11
N ASN A 88 -6.93 -5.14 -12.77
CA ASN A 88 -7.94 -5.72 -13.64
C ASN A 88 -9.11 -4.75 -13.88
N LEU A 89 -9.61 -4.09 -12.83
CA LEU A 89 -10.66 -3.07 -12.94
C LEU A 89 -10.23 -1.92 -13.85
N HIS A 90 -9.00 -1.42 -13.68
CA HIS A 90 -8.48 -0.34 -14.51
C HIS A 90 -8.35 -0.77 -15.98
N ILE A 91 -7.74 -1.92 -16.25
CA ILE A 91 -7.59 -2.45 -17.62
C ILE A 91 -8.95 -2.65 -18.29
N MET A 92 -9.91 -3.25 -17.59
CA MET A 92 -11.27 -3.46 -18.11
C MET A 92 -11.97 -2.14 -18.45
N THR A 93 -11.72 -1.08 -17.68
CA THR A 93 -12.40 0.21 -17.85
C THR A 93 -11.72 1.08 -18.92
N THR A 94 -10.39 1.07 -19.00
CA THR A 94 -9.61 2.03 -19.81
C THR A 94 -8.83 1.40 -20.96
N GLY A 95 -8.70 0.07 -20.98
CA GLY A 95 -7.78 -0.65 -21.88
C GLY A 95 -6.30 -0.38 -21.61
N ARG A 96 -5.95 0.32 -20.52
CA ARG A 96 -4.57 0.71 -20.19
C ARG A 96 -4.07 0.02 -18.92
N PRO A 97 -2.75 -0.20 -18.78
CA PRO A 97 -2.19 -0.81 -17.58
C PRO A 97 -2.22 0.17 -16.40
N LEU A 98 -2.49 -0.36 -15.20
CA LEU A 98 -2.29 0.34 -13.94
C LEU A 98 -0.79 0.36 -13.60
N ARG A 99 -0.30 1.50 -13.09
CA ARG A 99 1.11 1.75 -12.77
C ARG A 99 1.26 2.06 -11.29
N ILE A 100 2.33 1.59 -10.68
CA ILE A 100 2.72 2.01 -9.32
C ILE A 100 3.59 3.27 -9.45
N SER A 101 3.33 4.28 -8.60
CA SER A 101 4.15 5.49 -8.55
C SER A 101 5.63 5.18 -8.22
N GLY A 102 6.54 6.03 -8.70
CA GLY A 102 7.97 5.96 -8.39
C GLY A 102 8.31 6.35 -6.95
N ARG A 103 7.38 6.96 -6.21
CA ARG A 103 7.55 7.37 -4.81
C ARG A 103 6.95 6.34 -3.86
N ARG A 104 7.79 5.58 -3.14
CA ARG A 104 7.35 4.39 -2.38
C ARG A 104 8.06 4.23 -1.04
N THR A 105 7.38 3.62 -0.06
CA THR A 105 8.06 3.10 1.14
C THR A 105 8.90 1.89 0.78
N VAL A 106 9.82 1.46 1.65
CA VAL A 106 10.58 0.21 1.44
C VAL A 106 9.63 -0.99 1.26
N LEU A 107 8.60 -1.12 2.11
CA LEU A 107 7.62 -2.20 1.97
C LEU A 107 6.81 -2.09 0.67
N GLY A 108 6.47 -0.87 0.24
CA GLY A 108 5.77 -0.63 -1.02
C GLY A 108 6.63 -1.00 -2.24
N ASP A 109 7.93 -0.71 -2.21
CA ASP A 109 8.84 -1.09 -3.29
C ASP A 109 9.08 -2.62 -3.34
N LEU A 110 9.21 -3.28 -2.19
CA LEU A 110 9.28 -4.74 -2.11
C LEU A 110 8.00 -5.41 -2.64
N LEU A 111 6.83 -4.81 -2.39
CA LEU A 111 5.57 -5.24 -3.01
C LEU A 111 5.62 -5.06 -4.53
N ALA A 112 6.02 -3.87 -5.00
CA ALA A 112 6.07 -3.55 -6.43
C ALA A 112 6.94 -4.54 -7.22
N GLN A 113 8.09 -4.92 -6.66
CA GLN A 113 8.98 -5.93 -7.24
C GLN A 113 8.36 -7.32 -7.35
N ARG A 114 7.39 -7.64 -6.49
CA ARG A 114 6.70 -8.92 -6.50
C ARG A 114 5.51 -8.96 -7.45
N VAL A 115 4.83 -7.83 -7.64
CA VAL A 115 3.53 -7.78 -8.34
C VAL A 115 3.58 -7.15 -9.73
N CYS A 116 4.71 -6.54 -10.09
CA CYS A 116 4.93 -5.93 -11.39
C CYS A 116 6.06 -6.64 -12.15
N ASP A 117 5.84 -6.85 -13.45
CA ASP A 117 6.83 -7.38 -14.37
C ASP A 117 6.79 -6.57 -15.69
N PRO A 118 7.85 -5.80 -16.04
CA PRO A 118 9.05 -5.57 -15.23
C PRO A 118 8.75 -4.76 -13.97
N SER A 119 9.65 -4.82 -12.99
CA SER A 119 9.55 -3.98 -11.78
C SER A 119 9.65 -2.48 -12.14
N PRO A 120 8.74 -1.62 -11.63
CA PRO A 120 8.76 -0.20 -11.95
C PRO A 120 9.96 0.49 -11.31
N PRO A 121 10.54 1.53 -11.95
CA PRO A 121 11.62 2.32 -11.37
C PRO A 121 11.18 2.95 -10.04
N LEU A 122 12.15 3.12 -9.14
CA LEU A 122 11.99 3.80 -7.86
C LEU A 122 12.66 5.17 -7.95
N ASP A 123 11.87 6.22 -7.88
CA ASP A 123 12.32 7.61 -7.96
C ASP A 123 12.67 8.15 -6.57
N GLU A 124 11.85 7.83 -5.56
CA GLU A 124 12.02 8.33 -4.19
C GLU A 124 11.60 7.26 -3.16
N LEU A 125 12.46 7.01 -2.17
CA LEU A 125 12.07 6.33 -0.94
C LEU A 125 11.40 7.31 0.03
N VAL A 126 10.19 6.97 0.47
CA VAL A 126 9.50 7.70 1.54
C VAL A 126 9.55 6.94 2.86
N LEU A 127 9.45 7.68 3.97
CA LEU A 127 9.40 7.09 5.30
C LEU A 127 8.15 6.20 5.45
N PRO A 128 8.22 5.17 6.30
CA PRO A 128 7.05 4.41 6.75
C PRO A 128 5.92 5.36 7.17
N MET A 129 4.71 5.05 6.73
CA MET A 129 3.52 5.85 7.02
C MET A 129 2.69 5.30 8.17
N THR A 130 3.01 4.10 8.69
CA THR A 130 2.24 3.44 9.75
C THR A 130 2.44 4.17 11.08
N PRO A 131 1.38 4.78 11.64
CA PRO A 131 1.45 5.38 12.97
C PRO A 131 1.70 4.31 14.03
N ARG A 132 2.31 4.69 15.15
CA ARG A 132 2.58 3.77 16.26
C ARG A 132 1.31 3.14 16.81
N ALA A 133 0.22 3.89 16.88
CA ALA A 133 -1.06 3.40 17.39
C ALA A 133 -1.64 2.27 16.53
N GLU A 134 -1.43 2.30 15.22
CA GLU A 134 -1.91 1.23 14.32
C GLU A 134 -1.02 -0.02 14.33
N ALA A 135 0.22 0.10 14.82
CA ALA A 135 1.17 -1.01 14.90
C ALA A 135 0.91 -1.95 16.09
N GLU A 136 -0.05 -1.61 16.96
CA GLU A 136 -0.40 -2.44 18.09
C GLU A 136 -0.88 -3.83 17.65
N GLY A 137 -0.35 -4.88 18.28
CA GLY A 137 -0.64 -6.27 17.95
C GLY A 137 0.04 -6.80 16.67
N ALA A 138 0.74 -5.96 15.91
CA ALA A 138 1.48 -6.39 14.72
C ALA A 138 2.88 -6.91 15.08
N GLU A 139 3.32 -7.94 14.37
CA GLU A 139 4.66 -8.50 14.50
C GLU A 139 5.70 -7.68 13.71
N GLN A 140 6.97 -7.80 14.08
CA GLN A 140 8.05 -7.03 13.45
C GLN A 140 8.13 -7.24 11.92
N HIS A 141 7.92 -8.48 11.45
CA HIS A 141 7.95 -8.84 10.01
C HIS A 141 6.78 -8.23 9.19
N GLN A 142 5.74 -7.73 9.88
CA GLN A 142 4.61 -7.01 9.28
C GLN A 142 4.91 -5.52 9.17
N LEU A 143 5.74 -4.98 10.06
CA LEU A 143 6.01 -3.55 10.15
C LEU A 143 7.25 -3.12 9.37
N ALA A 144 8.23 -4.00 9.21
CA ALA A 144 9.52 -3.71 8.59
C ALA A 144 9.94 -4.82 7.61
N PRO A 145 10.99 -4.61 6.80
CA PRO A 145 11.62 -5.67 6.03
C PRO A 145 12.17 -6.77 6.93
N ASP A 146 12.00 -8.03 6.52
CA ASP A 146 12.49 -9.20 7.28
C ASP A 146 14.02 -9.22 7.36
N ASP A 147 14.68 -8.82 6.27
CA ASP A 147 16.12 -8.64 6.19
C ASP A 147 16.45 -7.17 5.92
N ILE A 148 16.78 -6.45 7.00
CA ILE A 148 17.13 -5.03 6.92
C ILE A 148 18.43 -4.85 6.15
N ASP A 149 19.44 -5.70 6.35
CA ASP A 149 20.74 -5.50 5.70
C ASP A 149 20.67 -5.77 4.19
N ALA A 150 19.87 -6.75 3.76
CA ALA A 150 19.54 -6.93 2.35
C ALA A 150 18.80 -5.72 1.77
N ALA A 151 17.82 -5.16 2.50
CA ALA A 151 17.14 -3.94 2.08
C ALA A 151 18.11 -2.75 1.96
N LEU A 152 18.99 -2.56 2.94
CA LEU A 152 20.02 -1.51 2.91
C LEU A 152 20.93 -1.67 1.69
N ASN A 153 21.41 -2.89 1.43
CA ASN A 153 22.27 -3.17 0.28
C ASN A 153 21.55 -2.88 -1.04
N ARG A 154 20.27 -3.28 -1.14
CA ARG A 154 19.43 -3.05 -2.33
C ARG A 154 19.33 -1.57 -2.67
N TYR A 155 19.18 -0.69 -1.68
CA TYR A 155 18.97 0.75 -1.91
C TYR A 155 20.25 1.58 -1.89
N ARG A 156 21.44 0.95 -1.88
CA ARG A 156 22.73 1.69 -1.91
C ARG A 156 22.89 2.56 -3.14
N TYR A 157 22.33 2.15 -4.28
CA TYR A 157 22.42 2.90 -5.54
C TYR A 157 21.77 4.29 -5.47
N LEU A 158 20.89 4.54 -4.50
CA LEU A 158 20.27 5.86 -4.30
C LEU A 158 21.25 6.90 -3.76
N GLY A 159 22.49 6.52 -3.39
CA GLY A 159 23.49 7.44 -2.83
C GLY A 159 23.12 7.97 -1.43
N VAL A 160 22.09 7.40 -0.80
CA VAL A 160 21.61 7.81 0.52
C VAL A 160 22.50 7.21 1.62
N PRO A 161 22.90 7.99 2.64
CA PRO A 161 23.67 7.45 3.76
C PRO A 161 22.96 6.27 4.45
N VAL A 162 23.70 5.22 4.81
CA VAL A 162 23.16 4.01 5.45
C VAL A 162 22.30 4.31 6.68
N ARG A 163 22.67 5.33 7.48
CA ARG A 163 21.88 5.77 8.64
C ARG A 163 20.50 6.30 8.27
N LEU A 164 20.39 6.99 7.13
CA LEU A 164 19.12 7.47 6.62
C LEU A 164 18.33 6.33 5.95
N LEU A 165 19.01 5.39 5.28
CA LEU A 165 18.36 4.16 4.79
C LEU A 165 17.72 3.32 5.91
N ARG A 166 18.36 3.24 7.08
CA ARG A 166 17.77 2.59 8.27
C ARG A 166 16.47 3.25 8.72
N ALA A 167 16.35 4.57 8.60
CA ALA A 167 15.11 5.28 8.93
C ALA A 167 13.95 4.89 7.99
N TYR A 168 14.22 4.63 6.70
CA TYR A 168 13.20 4.13 5.77
C TYR A 168 12.74 2.69 6.07
N CYS A 169 13.53 1.92 6.82
CA CYS A 169 13.21 0.56 7.25
C CYS A 169 12.57 0.49 8.64
N ALA A 170 12.30 1.62 9.29
CA ALA A 170 11.72 1.63 10.62
C ALA A 170 10.29 1.04 10.62
N PRO A 171 9.84 0.41 11.70
CA PRO A 171 8.52 -0.22 11.76
C PRO A 171 7.36 0.79 11.82
N THR A 172 7.61 2.03 12.26
CA THR A 172 6.57 3.06 12.41
C THR A 172 7.07 4.42 11.94
N ALA A 173 6.14 5.31 11.57
CA ALA A 173 6.43 6.66 11.13
C ALA A 173 7.21 7.46 12.20
N GLU A 174 6.80 7.38 13.46
CA GLU A 174 7.42 8.10 14.57
C GLU A 174 8.86 7.63 14.80
N GLN A 175 9.11 6.32 14.72
CA GLN A 175 10.47 5.80 14.82
C GLN A 175 11.33 6.24 13.63
N ALA A 176 10.77 6.22 12.41
CA ALA A 176 11.43 6.71 11.21
C ALA A 176 11.86 8.18 11.35
N TRP A 177 10.97 9.04 11.87
CA TRP A 177 11.25 10.46 12.10
C TRP A 177 12.35 10.70 13.13
N ILE A 178 12.37 9.94 14.24
CA ILE A 178 13.44 10.02 15.24
C ILE A 178 14.78 9.62 14.63
N GLN A 179 14.83 8.51 13.88
CA GLN A 179 16.05 8.03 13.24
C GLN A 179 16.56 9.00 12.18
N ARG A 180 15.68 9.53 11.33
CA ARG A 180 16.02 10.54 10.31
C ARG A 180 16.57 11.81 10.96
N SER A 181 15.95 12.29 12.02
CA SER A 181 16.41 13.47 12.76
C SER A 181 17.81 13.29 13.34
N ARG A 182 18.10 12.10 13.88
CA ARG A 182 19.44 11.75 14.39
C ARG A 182 20.48 11.64 13.28
N ALA A 183 20.09 11.10 12.12
CA ALA A 183 20.99 10.94 10.97
C ALA A 183 21.45 12.27 10.37
N ARG A 184 20.66 13.35 10.51
CA ARG A 184 20.97 14.68 9.96
C ARG A 184 21.87 15.57 10.85
N ARG A 185 22.07 15.22 12.12
CA ARG A 185 22.78 16.06 13.11
C ARG A 185 24.30 15.80 13.21
N ARG A 186 24.88 15.01 12.31
CA ARG A 186 26.30 14.63 12.31
C ARG A 186 26.82 14.65 10.88
#